data_AF-A0A9J6DKK2-F1
#
_entry.id   AF-A0A9J6DKK2-F1
#
_cell.length_a   1.000
_cell.length_b   1.000
_cell.length_c   1.000
_cell.angle_alpha   90.00
_cell.angle_beta   90.00
_cell.angle_gamma   90.00
#
_symmetry.space_group_name_H-M   'P 1'
#
loop_
_entity.id
_entity.type
_entity.pdbx_description
1 polymer ?
#
loop_
_entity_poly.entity_id
_entity_poly.type
_entity_poly.pdbx_seq_one_letter_code
_entity_poly.pdbx_strand_id
1 'polypeptide(L)'
;MQLMAKAYLTWQDPRYLESCLRSGQVIWERGLLRKGPSICHGIGGSGYAFLLLYRLTTELRWLHRARQFAEFMFTDEFKQARTPDCPYSLFEGLAGTACFLADLLEPRSATFPLIDPF
;
A
#
# COMPACT_ATOMS: atom_id res chain seq x y z
N MET A 1 0.08 9.79 0.82
CA MET A 1 -1.37 9.61 1.07
C MET A 1 -1.74 9.71 2.55
N GLN A 2 -0.98 9.09 3.47
CA GLN A 2 -1.24 9.10 4.92
C GLN A 2 -1.60 10.48 5.50
N LEU A 3 -0.83 11.52 5.18
CA LEU A 3 -1.10 12.89 5.62
C LEU A 3 -2.49 13.39 5.20
N MET A 4 -2.87 13.16 3.94
CA MET A 4 -4.17 13.58 3.40
C MET A 4 -5.32 12.75 4.00
N ALA A 5 -5.08 11.48 4.30
CA ALA A 5 -6.03 10.66 5.04
C ALA A 5 -6.26 11.21 6.46
N LYS A 6 -5.19 11.52 7.21
CA LYS A 6 -5.32 12.13 8.54
C LYS A 6 -6.04 13.47 8.48
N ALA A 7 -5.73 14.28 7.46
CA ALA A 7 -6.37 15.56 7.21
C ALA A 7 -7.88 15.40 6.98
N TYR A 8 -8.29 14.44 6.15
CA TYR A 8 -9.70 14.13 5.92
C TYR A 8 -10.40 13.69 7.22
N LEU A 9 -9.79 12.76 7.97
CA LEU A 9 -10.37 12.26 9.22
C LEU A 9 -10.53 13.36 10.29
N THR A 10 -9.63 14.35 10.30
CA THR A 10 -9.65 15.45 11.28
C THR A 10 -10.62 16.56 10.88
N TRP A 11 -10.57 17.02 9.63
CA TRP A 11 -11.29 18.22 9.18
C TRP A 11 -12.56 17.92 8.38
N GLN A 12 -12.77 16.66 7.96
CA GLN A 12 -13.93 16.22 7.17
C GLN A 12 -14.12 16.98 5.85
N ASP A 13 -13.05 17.62 5.34
CA ASP A 13 -13.08 18.33 4.07
C ASP A 13 -12.90 17.34 2.90
N PRO A 14 -13.87 17.26 1.96
CA PRO A 14 -13.86 16.27 0.88
C PRO A 14 -12.65 16.39 -0.05
N ARG A 15 -12.00 17.55 -0.13
CA ARG A 15 -10.81 17.76 -0.98
C ARG A 15 -9.64 16.87 -0.58
N TYR A 16 -9.52 16.54 0.71
CA TYR A 16 -8.46 15.64 1.20
C TYR A 16 -8.73 14.20 0.78
N LEU A 17 -9.98 13.74 0.85
CA LEU A 17 -10.37 12.42 0.36
C LEU A 17 -10.18 12.32 -1.16
N GLU A 18 -10.61 13.33 -1.91
CA GLU A 18 -10.43 13.36 -3.37
C GLU A 18 -8.95 13.25 -3.77
N SER A 19 -8.06 13.95 -3.06
CA SER A 19 -6.61 13.82 -3.27
C SER A 19 -6.10 12.39 -3.04
N CYS A 20 -6.61 11.70 -2.01
CA CYS A 20 -6.29 10.29 -1.77
C CYS A 20 -6.78 9.40 -2.92
N LEU A 21 -8.03 9.58 -3.36
CA LEU A 21 -8.62 8.79 -4.46
C LEU A 21 -7.84 8.96 -5.77
N ARG A 22 -7.46 10.20 -6.12
CA ARG A 22 -6.63 10.50 -7.29
C ARG A 22 -5.25 9.87 -7.17
N SER A 23 -4.64 9.93 -6.00
CA SER A 23 -3.36 9.26 -5.73
C SER A 23 -3.48 7.74 -5.90
N GLY A 24 -4.57 7.15 -5.42
CA GLY A 24 -4.88 5.73 -5.61
C GLY A 24 -4.99 5.33 -7.08
N GLN A 25 -5.55 6.20 -7.92
CA GLN A 25 -5.61 5.94 -9.36
C GLN A 25 -4.22 5.97 -10.01
N VAL A 26 -3.36 6.91 -9.64
CA VAL A 26 -1.98 6.96 -10.13
C VAL A 26 -1.19 5.71 -9.70
N ILE A 27 -1.35 5.27 -8.45
CA ILE A 27 -0.72 4.05 -7.95
C ILE A 27 -1.25 2.82 -8.69
N TRP A 28 -2.53 2.78 -9.05
CA TRP A 28 -3.06 1.67 -9.85
C TRP A 28 -2.43 1.59 -11.23
N GLU A 29 -2.24 2.73 -11.89
CA GLU A 29 -1.68 2.77 -13.24
C GLU A 29 -0.15 2.58 -13.28
N ARG A 30 0.56 2.94 -12.20
CA ARG A 30 2.05 3.07 -12.23
C ARG A 30 2.76 2.47 -11.02
N GLY A 31 2.04 1.85 -10.08
CA GLY A 31 2.56 1.41 -8.79
C GLY A 31 3.22 0.04 -8.76
N LEU A 32 3.20 -0.71 -9.88
CA LEU A 32 3.94 -1.97 -10.03
C LEU A 32 5.41 -1.67 -10.29
N LEU A 33 6.16 -1.47 -9.21
CA LEU A 33 7.57 -1.06 -9.25
C LEU A 33 8.50 -2.26 -9.43
N ARG A 34 9.51 -2.12 -10.29
CA ARG A 34 10.57 -3.14 -10.51
C ARG A 34 11.69 -3.13 -9.46
N LYS A 35 11.60 -2.25 -8.46
CA LYS A 35 12.67 -2.02 -7.47
C LYS A 35 12.72 -3.08 -6.37
N GLY A 36 11.60 -3.74 -6.06
CA GLY A 36 11.53 -4.81 -5.05
C GLY A 36 10.21 -4.82 -4.27
N PRO A 37 10.03 -5.79 -3.35
CA PRO A 37 8.74 -6.04 -2.68
C PRO A 37 8.48 -5.13 -1.48
N SER A 38 9.39 -4.19 -1.25
CA SER A 38 9.48 -3.36 -0.07
C SER A 38 8.27 -2.46 0.17
N ILE A 39 8.15 -1.93 1.39
CA ILE A 39 7.08 -1.00 1.76
C ILE A 39 7.47 0.47 1.60
N CYS A 40 8.77 0.81 1.58
CA CYS A 40 9.23 2.19 1.45
C CYS A 40 9.04 2.74 0.02
N HIS A 41 9.39 1.94 -0.97
CA HIS A 41 9.40 2.33 -2.39
C HIS A 41 9.26 1.10 -3.30
N GLY A 42 8.45 0.15 -2.86
CA GLY A 42 8.19 -1.11 -3.54
C GLY A 42 6.70 -1.42 -3.57
N ILE A 43 6.39 -2.63 -4.01
CA ILE A 43 5.01 -3.05 -4.28
C ILE A 43 4.19 -3.14 -2.99
N GLY A 44 4.79 -3.51 -1.86
CA GLY A 44 4.09 -3.56 -0.57
C GLY A 44 3.58 -2.19 -0.15
N GLY A 45 4.37 -1.14 -0.39
CA GLY A 45 4.00 0.24 -0.08
C GLY A 45 2.84 0.73 -0.93
N SER A 46 2.88 0.41 -2.23
CA SER A 46 1.76 0.65 -3.14
C SER A 46 0.50 -0.12 -2.72
N GLY A 47 0.64 -1.37 -2.28
CA GLY A 47 -0.46 -2.18 -1.76
C GLY A 47 -1.10 -1.59 -0.51
N TYR A 48 -0.30 -1.09 0.44
CA TYR A 48 -0.78 -0.39 1.63
C TYR A 48 -1.60 0.87 1.31
N ALA A 49 -1.28 1.56 0.21
CA ALA A 49 -2.08 2.69 -0.24
C ALA A 49 -3.54 2.26 -0.52
N PHE A 50 -3.73 1.10 -1.15
CA PHE A 50 -5.07 0.57 -1.39
C PHE A 50 -5.77 0.09 -0.13
N LEU A 51 -5.04 -0.49 0.83
CA LEU A 51 -5.60 -0.83 2.14
C LEU A 51 -6.08 0.42 2.90
N LEU A 52 -5.31 1.51 2.85
CA LEU A 52 -5.73 2.80 3.41
C LEU A 52 -7.01 3.32 2.74
N LEU A 53 -7.08 3.28 1.41
CA LEU A 53 -8.29 3.72 0.69
C LEU A 53 -9.50 2.84 1.01
N TYR A 54 -9.30 1.53 1.15
CA TYR A 54 -10.35 0.62 1.59
C TYR A 54 -10.83 0.96 3.00
N ARG A 55 -9.93 1.25 3.95
CA ARG A 55 -10.34 1.69 5.31
C ARG A 55 -11.08 3.02 5.30
N LEU A 56 -10.71 3.95 4.41
CA LEU A 56 -11.38 5.25 4.30
C LEU A 56 -12.76 5.19 3.64
N THR A 57 -12.93 4.38 2.58
CA THR A 57 -14.15 4.41 1.76
C THR A 57 -15.01 3.17 1.85
N THR A 58 -14.50 2.08 2.42
CA THR A 58 -15.11 0.74 2.46
C THR A 58 -15.40 0.12 1.09
N GLU A 59 -14.94 0.74 0.00
CA GLU A 59 -15.18 0.24 -1.35
C GLU A 59 -14.29 -0.96 -1.68
N LEU A 60 -14.92 -2.09 -2.01
CA LEU A 60 -14.23 -3.36 -2.29
C LEU A 60 -13.24 -3.28 -3.47
N ARG A 61 -13.39 -2.32 -4.38
CA ARG A 61 -12.45 -2.10 -5.49
C ARG A 61 -11.02 -1.86 -4.99
N TRP A 62 -10.86 -1.15 -3.86
CA TRP A 62 -9.54 -0.84 -3.31
C TRP A 62 -8.92 -2.08 -2.68
N LEU A 63 -9.71 -2.86 -1.94
CA LEU A 63 -9.26 -4.15 -1.42
C LEU A 63 -8.85 -5.11 -2.54
N HIS A 64 -9.60 -5.16 -3.63
CA HIS A 64 -9.24 -5.95 -4.81
C HIS A 64 -7.88 -5.50 -5.39
N ARG A 65 -7.66 -4.19 -5.56
CA ARG A 65 -6.37 -3.66 -6.04
C ARG A 65 -5.20 -4.01 -5.10
N ALA A 66 -5.41 -3.97 -3.79
CA ALA A 66 -4.40 -4.41 -2.82
C ALA A 66 -4.02 -5.89 -3.02
N ARG A 67 -5.02 -6.76 -3.22
CA ARG A 67 -4.80 -8.19 -3.50
C ARG A 67 -4.05 -8.43 -4.81
N GLN A 68 -4.40 -7.71 -5.87
CA GLN A 68 -3.68 -7.80 -7.15
C GLN A 68 -2.20 -7.43 -7.01
N PHE A 69 -1.88 -6.45 -6.16
CA PHE A 69 -0.49 -6.07 -5.88
C PHE A 69 0.26 -7.16 -5.10
N ALA A 70 -0.41 -7.84 -4.17
CA ALA A 70 0.17 -9.00 -3.49
C ALA A 70 0.38 -10.18 -4.46
N GLU A 71 -0.61 -10.51 -5.30
CA GLU A 71 -0.50 -11.57 -6.30
C GLU A 71 0.66 -11.32 -7.27
N PHE A 72 0.84 -10.08 -7.71
CA PHE A 72 1.94 -9.71 -8.59
C PHE A 72 3.32 -10.03 -8.00
N MET A 73 3.50 -9.93 -6.68
CA MET A 73 4.77 -10.27 -6.02
C MET A 73 5.19 -11.74 -6.19
N PHE A 74 4.26 -12.63 -6.53
CA PHE A 74 4.52 -14.05 -6.73
C PHE A 74 4.72 -14.44 -8.20
N THR A 75 4.54 -13.49 -9.12
CA THR A 75 4.74 -13.72 -10.57
C THR A 75 6.22 -13.89 -10.92
N ASP A 76 6.50 -14.60 -12.01
CA ASP A 76 7.86 -14.75 -12.52
C ASP A 76 8.45 -13.43 -13.03
N GLU A 77 7.61 -12.51 -13.50
CA GLU A 77 8.02 -11.16 -13.86
C GLU A 77 8.65 -10.44 -12.66
N PHE A 78 8.00 -10.54 -11.49
CA PHE A 78 8.47 -9.86 -10.30
C PHE A 78 9.70 -10.51 -9.66
N LYS A 79 9.88 -11.83 -9.82
CA LYS A 79 11.10 -12.52 -9.34
C LYS A 79 12.39 -11.97 -9.96
N GLN A 80 12.30 -11.24 -11.07
CA GLN A 80 13.43 -10.55 -11.72
C GLN A 80 13.73 -9.16 -11.12
N ALA A 81 12.96 -8.72 -10.10
CA ALA A 81 13.18 -7.45 -9.43
C ALA A 81 14.55 -7.40 -8.74
N ARG A 82 15.03 -6.18 -8.52
CA ARG A 82 16.33 -5.96 -7.86
C ARG A 82 16.29 -6.47 -6.41
N THR A 83 17.42 -7.02 -5.97
CA THR A 83 17.64 -7.31 -4.55
C THR A 83 17.90 -6.00 -3.80
N PRO A 84 17.20 -5.71 -2.70
CA PRO A 84 17.43 -4.53 -1.87
C PRO A 84 18.79 -4.57 -1.15
N ASP A 85 19.28 -3.41 -0.70
CA ASP A 85 20.53 -3.31 0.08
C ASP A 85 20.41 -4.03 1.44
N CYS A 86 19.24 -3.93 2.09
CA CYS A 86 18.90 -4.67 3.30
C CYS A 86 17.71 -5.63 3.07
N PRO A 87 17.92 -6.84 2.51
CA PRO A 87 16.86 -7.73 2.00
C PRO A 87 15.82 -8.20 3.03
N TYR A 88 16.13 -8.14 4.32
CA TYR A 88 15.26 -8.60 5.41
C TYR A 88 14.75 -7.47 6.32
N SER A 89 15.10 -6.22 6.02
CA SER A 89 14.66 -5.07 6.81
C SER A 89 13.17 -4.78 6.67
N LEU A 90 12.61 -4.01 7.59
CA LEU A 90 11.21 -3.59 7.56
C LEU A 90 10.88 -2.74 6.32
N PHE A 91 11.71 -1.76 6.00
CA PHE A 91 11.36 -0.76 4.97
C PHE A 91 11.80 -1.15 3.56
N GLU A 92 12.89 -1.90 3.42
CA GLU A 92 13.45 -2.28 2.11
C GLU A 92 13.27 -3.77 1.79
N GLY A 93 13.07 -4.59 2.82
CA GLY A 93 13.13 -6.04 2.69
C GLY A 93 11.80 -6.75 2.89
N LEU A 94 11.92 -8.06 3.08
CA LEU A 94 10.81 -9.00 3.22
C LEU A 94 10.00 -8.80 4.49
N ALA A 95 10.56 -8.20 5.55
CA ALA A 95 9.80 -7.96 6.78
C ALA A 95 8.62 -7.01 6.54
N GLY A 96 8.80 -5.95 5.74
CA GLY A 96 7.70 -5.08 5.34
C GLY A 96 6.67 -5.78 4.45
N THR A 97 7.14 -6.63 3.54
CA THR A 97 6.25 -7.46 2.70
C THR A 97 5.40 -8.39 3.56
N ALA A 98 5.99 -9.02 4.58
CA ALA A 98 5.26 -9.86 5.52
C ALA A 98 4.19 -9.07 6.29
N CYS A 99 4.49 -7.85 6.74
CA CYS A 99 3.49 -6.97 7.35
C CYS A 99 2.32 -6.69 6.40
N PHE A 100 2.61 -6.32 5.15
CA PHE A 100 1.59 -6.06 4.14
C PHE A 100 0.69 -7.28 3.89
N LEU A 101 1.28 -8.47 3.73
CA LEU A 101 0.54 -9.71 3.51
C LEU A 101 -0.29 -10.11 4.74
N ALA A 102 0.21 -9.90 5.95
CA ALA A 102 -0.55 -10.13 7.17
C ALA A 102 -1.75 -9.17 7.27
N ASP A 103 -1.54 -7.88 6.98
CA ASP A 103 -2.60 -6.86 7.00
C ASP A 103 -3.66 -7.08 5.91
N LEU A 104 -3.33 -7.76 4.82
CA LEU A 104 -4.31 -8.19 3.82
C LEU A 104 -5.33 -9.21 4.36
N LEU A 105 -4.98 -9.96 5.42
CA LEU A 105 -5.88 -10.91 6.07
C LEU A 105 -6.93 -10.21 6.93
N GLU A 106 -6.59 -9.07 7.56
CA GLU A 106 -7.53 -8.22 8.29
C GLU A 106 -7.47 -6.76 7.78
N PRO A 107 -8.05 -6.48 6.60
CA PRO A 107 -7.86 -5.21 5.91
C PRO A 107 -8.53 -4.02 6.61
N ARG A 108 -9.43 -4.26 7.57
CA ARG A 108 -10.12 -3.20 8.33
C ARG A 108 -9.23 -2.57 9.41
N SER A 109 -8.26 -3.32 9.93
CA SER A 109 -7.26 -2.83 10.88
C SER A 109 -5.88 -2.58 10.26
N ALA A 110 -5.72 -2.90 8.97
CA ALA A 110 -4.46 -2.75 8.25
C ALA A 110 -3.84 -1.36 8.39
N THR A 111 -2.59 -1.29 8.85
CA THR A 111 -1.93 -0.02 9.15
C THR A 111 -0.51 -0.04 8.61
N PHE A 112 -0.15 1.00 7.87
CA PHE A 112 1.23 1.11 7.39
C PHE A 112 2.17 1.15 8.59
N PRO A 113 3.22 0.30 8.65
CA PRO A 113 4.06 0.20 9.84
C PRO A 113 4.60 1.57 10.29
N LEU A 114 4.41 1.86 11.59
CA LEU A 114 4.84 3.10 12.26
C LEU A 114 4.11 4.38 11.81
N ILE A 115 3.11 4.29 10.92
CA ILE A 115 2.36 5.45 10.41
C ILE A 115 0.87 5.11 10.37
N ASP A 116 0.13 5.50 11.41
CA ASP A 116 -1.34 5.33 11.47
C ASP A 116 -2.06 6.68 11.28
N PRO A 117 -2.93 6.82 10.26
CA PRO A 117 -3.74 8.01 10.10
C PRO A 117 -5.06 7.96 10.90
N PHE A 118 -5.44 6.83 11.49
CA PHE A 118 -6.71 6.73 12.23
C PHE A 118 -6.61 7.25 13.67
#